data_AF-A0A0L6VQR8-F1
#
_entry.id   AF-A0A0L6VQR8-F1
#
_cell.length_a   1.000
_cell.length_b   1.000
_cell.length_c   1.000
_cell.angle_alpha   90.00
_cell.angle_beta   90.00
_cell.angle_gamma   90.00
#
_symmetry.space_group_name_H-M   'P 1'
#
loop_
_entity.id
_entity.type
_entity.pdbx_description
1 polymer ?
#
loop_
_entity_poly.entity_id
_entity_poly.type
_entity_poly.pdbx_seq_one_letter_code
_entity_poly.pdbx_strand_id
1 'polypeptide(L)'
;MFASNIHIPSPSRYSAAVPARWEHPHSQDEVRWAAPLMWKDPITLIVALDKAGQFTGTLYLDNGESFDHEHGQFLYKRFSIKQQGPNSFTLSSYDAVAQALKSTHQALRSSLTQYQSENSWIKKISMVNIEKIIILGLPSRPTCAKAGGRSNGLHYEYSAGLASSV
;
A
#
# COMPACT_ATOMS: atom_id res chain seq x y z
N MET A 1 -24.70 -15.97 -9.76
CA MET A 1 -25.07 -14.71 -9.08
C MET A 1 -25.36 -15.05 -7.64
N PHE A 2 -24.52 -14.58 -6.70
CA PHE A 2 -24.89 -14.56 -5.29
C PHE A 2 -24.66 -13.12 -4.82
N ALA A 3 -25.76 -12.42 -4.59
CA ALA A 3 -25.78 -11.14 -3.91
C ALA A 3 -25.69 -11.43 -2.41
N SER A 4 -24.65 -10.94 -1.74
CA SER A 4 -24.59 -10.90 -0.29
C SER A 4 -25.03 -9.50 0.17
N ASN A 5 -26.20 -9.42 0.78
CA ASN A 5 -26.63 -8.24 1.52
C ASN A 5 -25.80 -8.14 2.80
N ILE A 6 -25.12 -7.01 3.01
CA ILE A 6 -24.47 -6.69 4.28
C ILE A 6 -25.41 -5.75 5.04
N HIS A 7 -25.96 -6.25 6.15
CA HIS A 7 -26.66 -5.44 7.14
C HIS A 7 -25.60 -4.81 8.05
N ILE A 8 -25.48 -3.48 8.02
CA ILE A 8 -24.61 -2.72 8.94
C ILE A 8 -25.51 -2.19 10.06
N PRO A 9 -25.45 -2.74 11.29
CA PRO A 9 -26.09 -2.09 12.42
C PRO A 9 -25.31 -0.81 12.73
N SER A 10 -26.00 0.34 12.82
CA SER A 10 -25.40 1.58 13.32
C SER A 10 -25.49 1.61 14.84
N PRO A 11 -24.37 1.57 15.60
CA PRO A 11 -24.40 1.99 16.99
C PRO A 11 -24.30 3.52 17.01
N SER A 12 -25.45 4.17 17.20
CA SER A 12 -25.47 5.55 17.62
C SER A 12 -24.97 5.65 19.07
N ARG A 13 -23.98 6.53 19.29
CA ARG A 13 -23.46 7.09 20.56
C ARG A 13 -22.30 6.36 21.24
N TYR A 14 -21.21 7.13 21.34
CA TYR A 14 -20.17 7.20 22.36
C TYR A 14 -20.23 6.16 23.49
N SER A 15 -19.20 5.30 23.55
CA SER A 15 -18.67 4.82 24.83
C SER A 15 -17.17 4.61 24.69
N ALA A 16 -16.41 5.58 25.18
CA ALA A 16 -15.00 5.38 25.50
C ALA A 16 -14.94 4.57 26.79
N ALA A 17 -14.47 3.33 26.69
CA ALA A 17 -14.04 2.54 27.83
C ALA A 17 -12.70 1.90 27.47
N VAL A 18 -11.61 2.59 27.81
CA VAL A 18 -10.26 2.02 27.80
C VAL A 18 -9.91 1.69 29.25
N PRO A 19 -9.93 0.39 29.61
CA PRO A 19 -8.94 -0.07 30.57
C PRO A 19 -8.37 -1.41 30.11
N ALA A 20 -7.20 -1.37 29.49
CA ALA A 20 -6.35 -2.55 29.36
C ALA A 20 -4.88 -2.13 29.48
N ARG A 21 -4.43 -2.23 30.73
CA ARG A 21 -3.09 -2.52 31.23
C ARG A 21 -1.96 -2.50 30.18
N TRP A 22 -1.09 -1.51 30.37
CA TRP A 22 0.11 -1.20 29.60
C TRP A 22 1.25 -2.17 29.90
N GLU A 23 1.47 -3.17 29.05
CA GLU A 23 2.82 -3.74 28.85
C GLU A 23 3.01 -4.04 27.36
N HIS A 24 3.97 -3.30 26.76
CA HIS A 24 4.47 -3.33 25.37
C HIS A 24 3.62 -2.66 24.27
N PRO A 25 3.85 -1.37 23.95
CA PRO A 25 3.26 -0.72 22.80
C PRO A 25 4.23 -0.78 21.61
N HIS A 26 4.23 -1.86 20.85
CA HIS A 26 4.74 -1.84 19.47
C HIS A 26 3.77 -2.61 18.57
N SER A 27 2.61 -1.98 18.31
CA SER A 27 1.77 -2.15 17.10
C SER A 27 0.44 -1.42 17.28
N GLN A 28 0.53 -0.10 17.43
CA GLN A 28 -0.59 0.80 17.15
C GLN A 28 -0.10 1.62 15.98
N ASP A 29 -0.78 1.54 14.83
CA ASP A 29 -0.56 2.48 13.72
C ASP A 29 -0.48 3.88 14.35
N GLU A 30 0.65 4.56 14.17
CA GLU A 30 0.98 5.70 15.02
C GLU A 30 -0.10 6.77 14.91
N VAL A 31 -0.94 6.91 15.95
CA VAL A 31 -2.04 7.86 15.91
C VAL A 31 -1.46 9.27 15.97
N ARG A 32 -1.47 9.95 14.83
CA ARG A 32 -1.14 11.37 14.75
C ARG A 32 -2.39 12.21 14.99
N TRP A 33 -2.23 13.32 15.69
CA TRP A 33 -3.33 14.25 15.94
C TRP A 33 -3.73 15.07 14.71
N ALA A 34 -2.95 15.02 13.63
CA ALA A 34 -3.25 15.69 12.37
C ALA A 34 -2.56 14.99 11.18
N ALA A 35 -3.19 15.03 10.01
CA ALA A 35 -2.64 14.46 8.78
C ALA A 35 -1.25 15.00 8.36
N PRO A 36 -0.91 16.30 8.55
CA PRO A 36 0.42 16.83 8.25
C PRO A 36 1.54 16.27 9.14
N LEU A 37 1.23 15.55 10.21
CA LEU A 37 2.26 14.87 11.01
C LEU A 37 2.57 13.47 10.48
N MET A 38 1.78 12.97 9.51
CA MET A 38 1.86 11.60 9.01
C MET A 38 2.81 11.42 7.82
N TRP A 39 3.31 12.51 7.20
CA TRP A 39 4.09 12.39 5.95
C TRP A 39 5.44 11.65 6.12
N LYS A 40 5.91 11.47 7.35
CA LYS A 40 7.13 10.71 7.68
C LYS A 40 6.85 9.29 8.16
N ASP A 41 5.59 8.93 8.35
CA ASP A 41 5.23 7.67 8.99
C ASP A 41 5.51 6.51 8.02
N PRO A 42 5.97 5.35 8.54
CA PRO A 42 6.11 4.15 7.72
C PRO A 42 4.78 3.75 7.08
N ILE A 43 4.86 3.19 5.87
CA ILE A 43 3.68 2.83 5.09
C ILE A 43 3.37 1.34 5.25
N THR A 44 2.11 1.04 5.55
CA THR A 44 1.56 -0.32 5.44
C THR A 44 0.84 -0.48 4.10
N LEU A 45 1.31 -1.40 3.27
CA LEU A 45 0.67 -1.73 2.00
C LEU A 45 -0.30 -2.90 2.18
N ILE A 46 -1.60 -2.65 1.99
CA ILE A 46 -2.62 -3.70 1.97
C ILE A 46 -2.95 -4.03 0.51
N VAL A 47 -2.75 -5.28 0.13
CA VAL A 47 -2.90 -5.79 -1.22
C VAL A 47 -3.98 -6.86 -1.25
N ALA A 48 -5.02 -6.68 -2.06
CA ALA A 48 -6.05 -7.70 -2.27
C ALA A 48 -5.93 -8.28 -3.67
N LEU A 49 -5.77 -9.60 -3.76
CA LEU A 49 -5.75 -10.31 -5.04
C LEU A 49 -7.16 -10.47 -5.60
N ASP A 50 -7.29 -10.36 -6.91
CA ASP A 50 -8.49 -10.74 -7.63
C ASP A 50 -8.61 -12.28 -7.77
N LYS A 51 -9.69 -12.75 -8.40
CA LYS A 51 -9.92 -14.19 -8.61
C LYS A 51 -8.88 -14.86 -9.51
N ALA A 52 -8.14 -14.08 -10.29
CA ALA A 52 -7.04 -14.55 -11.12
C ALA A 52 -5.69 -14.48 -10.37
N GLY A 53 -5.69 -14.15 -9.07
CA GLY A 53 -4.47 -14.03 -8.27
C GLY A 53 -3.64 -12.80 -8.61
N GLN A 54 -4.23 -11.79 -9.25
CA GLN A 54 -3.54 -10.58 -9.67
C GLN A 54 -3.96 -9.37 -8.83
N PHE A 55 -3.06 -8.39 -8.76
CA PHE A 55 -3.36 -7.10 -8.17
C PHE A 55 -2.67 -5.99 -8.96
N THR A 56 -3.30 -4.83 -9.03
CA THR A 56 -2.63 -3.60 -9.39
C THR A 56 -3.18 -2.44 -8.57
N GLY A 57 -2.28 -1.65 -7.99
CA GLY A 57 -2.61 -0.43 -7.26
C GLY A 57 -1.54 0.63 -7.46
N THR A 58 -1.84 1.85 -7.05
CA THR A 58 -0.92 2.98 -7.12
C THR A 58 -0.80 3.66 -5.76
N LEU A 59 0.36 4.28 -5.53
CA LEU A 59 0.66 5.09 -4.35
C LEU A 59 1.11 6.46 -4.85
N TYR A 60 0.40 7.50 -4.43
CA TYR A 60 0.73 8.89 -4.70
C TYR A 60 1.03 9.58 -3.37
N LEU A 61 2.16 10.29 -3.28
CA LEU A 61 2.52 11.10 -2.12
C LEU A 61 3.06 12.44 -2.59
N ASP A 62 2.53 13.54 -2.07
CA ASP A 62 3.07 14.89 -2.22
C ASP A 62 3.11 15.58 -0.85
N ASN A 63 3.42 16.88 -0.83
CA ASN A 63 3.49 17.62 0.43
C ASN A 63 2.13 18.06 1.00
N GLY A 64 1.02 17.91 0.26
CA GLY A 64 -0.35 18.24 0.69
C GLY A 64 -0.63 19.70 1.06
N GLU A 65 0.37 20.58 1.01
CA GLU A 65 0.30 21.96 1.52
C GLU A 65 0.49 23.01 0.41
N SER A 66 1.10 22.64 -0.72
CA SER A 66 1.49 23.56 -1.79
C SER A 66 1.06 23.06 -3.18
N PHE A 67 1.32 23.88 -4.20
CA PHE A 67 1.16 23.53 -5.62
C PHE A 67 2.43 22.94 -6.26
N ASP A 68 3.42 22.51 -5.46
CA ASP A 68 4.67 21.95 -5.99
C ASP A 68 4.44 20.68 -6.83
N HIS A 69 3.34 19.97 -6.61
CA HIS A 69 2.95 18.81 -7.42
C HIS A 69 2.70 19.17 -8.89
N GLU A 70 2.28 20.40 -9.19
CA GLU A 70 2.12 20.91 -10.56
C GLU A 70 3.47 20.98 -11.30
N HIS A 71 4.56 21.03 -10.55
CA HIS A 71 5.95 21.08 -11.01
C HIS A 71 6.67 19.74 -10.81
N GLY A 72 5.93 18.64 -10.72
CA GLY A 72 6.50 17.29 -10.63
C GLY A 72 7.06 16.90 -9.26
N GLN A 73 6.78 17.67 -8.19
CA GLN A 73 7.27 17.38 -6.84
C GLN A 73 6.32 16.43 -6.08
N PHE A 74 6.30 15.18 -6.51
CA PHE A 74 5.53 14.12 -5.86
C PHE A 74 6.25 12.77 -6.04
N LEU A 75 5.81 11.74 -5.32
CA LEU A 75 6.15 10.34 -5.56
C LEU A 75 4.92 9.67 -6.19
N TYR A 76 5.09 9.00 -7.32
CA TYR A 76 4.01 8.21 -7.92
C TYR A 76 4.48 6.81 -8.32
N LYS A 77 4.10 5.82 -7.51
CA LYS A 77 4.48 4.42 -7.69
C LYS A 77 3.28 3.57 -8.05
N ARG A 78 3.53 2.54 -8.84
CA ARG A 78 2.57 1.48 -9.14
C ARG A 78 3.09 0.17 -8.61
N PHE A 79 2.19 -0.56 -7.96
CA PHE A 79 2.42 -1.89 -7.44
C PHE A 79 1.62 -2.88 -8.24
N SER A 80 2.21 -4.04 -8.54
CA SER A 80 1.48 -5.13 -9.17
C SER A 80 1.90 -6.47 -8.60
N ILE A 81 0.92 -7.35 -8.35
CA ILE A 81 1.18 -8.76 -8.11
C ILE A 81 0.82 -9.54 -9.37
N LYS A 82 1.75 -10.40 -9.79
CA LYS A 82 1.54 -11.39 -10.85
C LYS A 82 1.94 -12.77 -10.35
N GLN A 83 1.18 -13.76 -10.81
CA GLN A 83 1.51 -15.17 -10.63
C GLN A 83 2.59 -15.55 -11.66
N GLN A 84 3.77 -15.99 -11.21
CA GLN A 84 4.87 -16.43 -12.06
C GLN A 84 4.88 -17.95 -12.30
N GLY A 85 4.12 -18.70 -11.50
CA GLY A 85 3.96 -20.15 -11.61
C GLY A 85 2.82 -20.62 -10.71
N PRO A 86 2.54 -21.93 -10.63
CA PRO A 86 1.34 -22.46 -9.96
C PRO A 86 1.13 -21.90 -8.54
N ASN A 87 2.21 -21.74 -7.78
CA ASN A 87 2.18 -21.27 -6.38
C ASN A 87 3.18 -20.13 -6.09
N SER A 88 3.57 -19.34 -7.11
CA SER A 88 4.55 -18.27 -6.94
C SER A 88 3.95 -16.92 -7.34
N PHE A 89 3.99 -15.97 -6.40
CA PHE A 89 3.50 -14.61 -6.58
C PHE A 89 4.67 -13.64 -6.45
N THR A 90 4.72 -12.63 -7.33
CA THR A 90 5.74 -11.58 -7.26
C THR A 90 5.07 -10.22 -7.20
N LEU A 91 5.34 -9.49 -6.11
CA LEU A 91 5.00 -8.09 -5.96
C LEU A 91 6.13 -7.23 -6.51
N SER A 92 5.83 -6.41 -7.50
CA SER A 92 6.76 -5.47 -8.11
C SER A 92 6.29 -4.03 -7.89
N SER A 93 7.23 -3.11 -7.73
CA SER A 93 7.00 -1.67 -7.70
C SER A 93 7.75 -1.00 -8.85
N TYR A 94 7.13 -0.02 -9.50
CA TYR A 94 7.72 0.76 -10.58
C TYR A 94 7.16 2.18 -10.59
N ASP A 95 7.84 3.06 -11.32
CA ASP A 95 7.36 4.42 -11.53
C ASP A 95 6.09 4.42 -12.39
N ALA A 96 5.03 5.06 -11.88
CA ALA A 96 3.73 5.08 -12.55
C ALA A 96 3.61 6.20 -13.60
N VAL A 97 4.54 7.16 -13.60
CA VAL A 97 4.44 8.39 -14.43
C VAL A 97 4.46 8.06 -15.91
N ALA A 98 5.34 7.16 -16.36
CA ALA A 98 5.41 6.77 -17.77
C ALA A 98 4.09 6.15 -18.28
N GLN A 99 3.39 5.39 -17.43
CA GLN A 99 2.09 4.82 -17.79
C GLN A 99 0.99 5.89 -17.78
N ALA A 100 0.99 6.76 -16.76
CA ALA A 100 0.02 7.85 -16.65
C ALA A 100 0.16 8.87 -17.79
N LEU A 101 1.38 9.16 -18.24
CA LEU A 101 1.64 9.99 -19.41
C LEU A 101 0.95 9.44 -20.66
N LYS A 102 0.94 8.12 -20.86
CA LYS A 102 0.28 7.49 -22.02
C LYS A 102 -1.24 7.62 -21.97
N SER A 103 -1.84 7.51 -20.78
CA SER A 103 -3.30 7.54 -20.60
C SER A 103 -3.88 8.96 -20.44
N THR A 104 -3.08 9.94 -20.05
CA THR A 104 -3.54 11.30 -19.77
C THR A 104 -3.64 12.12 -21.05
N HIS A 105 -4.68 12.93 -21.21
CA HIS A 105 -4.83 13.84 -22.35
C HIS A 105 -3.72 14.91 -22.36
N GLN A 106 -3.22 15.29 -23.53
CA GLN A 106 -2.04 16.17 -23.70
C GLN A 106 -2.15 17.48 -22.89
N ALA A 107 -3.33 18.09 -22.86
CA ALA A 107 -3.59 19.34 -22.15
C ALA A 107 -3.38 19.26 -20.61
N LEU A 108 -3.33 18.06 -20.03
CA LEU A 108 -3.23 17.83 -18.58
C LEU A 108 -1.89 17.19 -18.16
N ARG A 109 -0.88 17.19 -19.04
CA ARG A 109 0.41 16.48 -18.81
C ARG A 109 1.52 17.32 -18.18
N SER A 110 1.29 18.59 -17.90
CA SER A 110 2.35 19.53 -17.48
C SER A 110 3.14 19.04 -16.26
N SER A 111 2.46 18.57 -15.21
CA SER A 111 3.08 18.04 -14.00
C SER A 111 3.80 16.71 -14.22
N LEU A 112 3.18 15.79 -14.97
CA LEU A 112 3.76 14.49 -15.29
C LEU A 112 5.02 14.60 -16.18
N THR A 113 5.13 15.65 -17.00
CA THR A 113 6.29 15.88 -17.88
C THR A 113 7.46 16.48 -17.11
N GLN A 114 7.18 17.27 -16.07
CA GLN A 114 8.19 17.86 -15.19
C GLN A 114 8.70 16.90 -14.10
N TYR A 115 8.00 15.78 -13.89
CA TYR A 115 8.37 14.79 -12.89
C TYR A 115 9.76 14.21 -13.14
N GLN A 116 10.53 14.11 -12.05
CA GLN A 116 11.81 13.41 -12.01
C GLN A 116 11.82 12.45 -10.83
N SER A 117 12.45 11.28 -10.98
CA SER A 117 12.55 10.26 -9.93
C SER A 117 13.38 10.70 -8.72
N GLU A 118 14.15 11.79 -8.84
CA GLU A 118 15.00 12.37 -7.79
C GLU A 118 14.60 13.82 -7.45
N ASN A 119 13.30 14.11 -7.50
CA ASN A 119 12.78 15.42 -7.15
C ASN A 119 12.95 15.75 -5.64
N SER A 120 12.76 17.01 -5.28
CA SER A 120 13.01 17.52 -3.92
C SER A 120 12.11 16.85 -2.89
N TRP A 121 10.86 16.53 -3.26
CA TRP A 121 9.93 15.82 -2.39
C TRP A 121 10.42 14.40 -2.07
N ILE A 122 10.81 13.62 -3.09
CA ILE A 122 11.33 12.25 -2.91
C ILE A 122 12.56 12.24 -1.99
N LYS A 123 13.46 13.22 -2.13
CA LYS A 123 14.62 13.37 -1.24
C LYS A 123 14.19 13.62 0.20
N LYS A 124 13.17 14.47 0.41
CA LYS A 124 12.62 14.80 1.73
C LYS A 124 11.99 13.59 2.43
N ILE A 125 11.35 12.69 1.67
CA ILE A 125 10.71 11.47 2.18
C ILE A 125 11.59 10.22 2.11
N SER A 126 12.90 10.37 1.85
CA SER A 126 13.83 9.23 1.69
C SER A 126 13.90 8.30 2.91
N MET A 127 13.52 8.77 4.10
CA MET A 127 13.45 7.98 5.33
C MET A 127 12.16 7.14 5.45
N VAL A 128 11.14 7.41 4.63
CA VAL A 128 9.85 6.74 4.67
C VAL A 128 9.97 5.37 4.02
N ASN A 129 9.75 4.32 4.80
CA ASN A 129 9.85 2.93 4.36
C ASN A 129 8.47 2.29 4.29
N ILE A 130 8.32 1.31 3.39
CA ILE A 130 7.21 0.35 3.49
C ILE A 130 7.61 -0.67 4.55
N GLU A 131 7.01 -0.57 5.73
CA GLU A 131 7.34 -1.41 6.88
C GLU A 131 6.59 -2.74 6.82
N LYS A 132 5.32 -2.70 6.40
CA LYS A 132 4.43 -3.86 6.44
C LYS A 132 3.72 -4.03 5.11
N ILE A 133 3.61 -5.28 4.68
CA ILE A 133 2.82 -5.67 3.50
C ILE A 133 1.85 -6.76 3.94
N ILE A 134 0.56 -6.52 3.73
CA ILE A 134 -0.52 -7.48 4.00
C ILE A 134 -1.09 -7.91 2.66
N ILE A 135 -1.04 -9.20 2.36
CA ILE A 135 -1.59 -9.76 1.12
C ILE A 135 -2.83 -10.60 1.46
N LEU A 136 -3.96 -10.24 0.86
CA LEU A 136 -5.25 -10.88 1.01
C LEU A 136 -5.58 -11.68 -0.25
N GLY A 137 -6.22 -12.84 -0.07
CA GLY A 137 -6.67 -13.68 -1.18
C GLY A 137 -5.60 -14.59 -1.78
N LEU A 138 -4.53 -14.92 -1.03
CA LEU A 138 -3.63 -15.99 -1.42
C LEU A 138 -4.37 -17.34 -1.39
N PRO A 139 -4.15 -18.22 -2.38
CA PRO A 139 -4.87 -19.50 -2.47
C PRO A 139 -4.43 -20.50 -1.40
N SER A 140 -3.18 -20.44 -0.96
CA SER A 140 -2.62 -21.35 0.03
C SER A 140 -1.46 -20.70 0.80
N ARG A 141 -1.04 -21.34 1.89
CA ARG A 141 0.08 -20.87 2.71
C ARG A 141 1.38 -20.89 1.89
N PRO A 142 2.10 -19.75 1.76
CA PRO A 142 3.42 -19.73 1.13
C PRO A 142 4.41 -20.61 1.91
N THR A 143 5.38 -21.19 1.23
CA THR A 143 6.49 -21.89 1.91
C THR A 143 7.59 -20.93 2.34
N CYS A 144 7.82 -19.87 1.56
CA CYS A 144 8.79 -18.82 1.87
C CYS A 144 8.33 -17.46 1.32
N ALA A 145 8.82 -16.39 1.95
CA ALA A 145 8.71 -15.02 1.44
C ALA A 145 10.14 -14.47 1.24
N LYS A 146 10.38 -13.77 0.12
CA LYS A 146 11.70 -13.21 -0.22
C LYS A 146 11.55 -11.81 -0.77
N ALA A 147 12.50 -10.92 -0.44
CA ALA A 147 12.64 -9.61 -1.07
C ALA A 147 13.79 -9.63 -2.07
N GLY A 148 13.62 -8.95 -3.20
CA GLY A 148 14.71 -8.76 -4.17
C GLY A 148 15.94 -8.13 -3.53
N GLY A 149 17.12 -8.63 -3.87
CA GLY A 149 18.39 -8.15 -3.31
C GLY A 149 18.73 -8.67 -1.91
N ARG A 150 17.89 -9.51 -1.29
CA ARG A 150 18.20 -10.21 -0.03
C ARG A 150 18.37 -11.71 -0.27
N SER A 151 19.41 -12.29 0.31
CA SER A 151 19.65 -13.75 0.28
C SER A 151 18.76 -14.51 1.28
N ASN A 152 18.42 -13.87 2.39
CA ASN A 152 17.63 -14.48 3.47
C ASN A 152 16.11 -14.34 3.21
N GLY A 153 15.34 -15.33 3.66
CA GLY A 153 13.88 -15.26 3.68
C GLY A 153 13.38 -14.18 4.63
N LEU A 154 12.22 -13.61 4.33
CA LEU A 154 11.50 -12.70 5.19
C LEU A 154 10.66 -13.49 6.20
N HIS A 155 10.59 -12.98 7.44
CA HIS A 155 9.59 -13.43 8.38
C HIS A 155 8.19 -13.03 7.87
N TYR A 156 7.23 -13.95 7.95
CA TYR A 156 5.85 -13.69 7.59
C TYR A 156 4.91 -14.52 8.47
N GLU A 157 3.71 -14.00 8.67
CA GLU A 157 2.60 -14.71 9.30
C GLU A 157 1.55 -15.05 8.26
N TYR A 158 0.88 -16.18 8.44
CA TYR A 158 -0.20 -16.63 7.56
C TYR A 158 -1.40 -17.01 8.39
N SER A 159 -2.53 -16.37 8.09
CA SER A 159 -3.84 -16.73 8.62
C SER A 159 -4.67 -17.33 7.49
N ALA A 160 -5.12 -18.57 7.67
CA ALA A 160 -5.94 -19.25 6.67
C ALA A 160 -7.32 -18.57 6.58
N GLY A 161 -7.70 -18.17 5.36
CA GLY A 161 -9.07 -17.74 5.06
C GLY A 161 -9.92 -18.93 4.60
N LEU A 162 -11.25 -18.75 4.59
CA LEU A 162 -12.21 -19.77 4.15
C LEU A 162 -11.91 -20.35 2.75
N ALA A 163 -11.37 -19.53 1.85
CA ALA A 163 -11.02 -19.92 0.49
C ALA A 163 -9.68 -20.67 0.37
N SER A 164 -8.89 -20.76 1.45
CA SER A 164 -7.55 -21.37 1.45
C SER A 164 -7.49 -22.79 2.01
N SER A 165 -8.63 -23.34 2.42
CA SER A 165 -8.76 -24.63 3.11
C SER A 165 -9.21 -25.77 2.19
N VAL A 166 -9.01 -25.65 0.87
CA VAL A 166 -9.40 -26.66 -0.13
C VAL A 166 -8.17 -27.29 -0.75
#